data_AF-A0A2H0PAV7-F1
#
_entry.id   AF-A0A2H0PAV7-F1
#
_cell.length_a   1.000
_cell.length_b   1.000
_cell.length_c   1.000
_cell.angle_alpha   90.00
_cell.angle_beta   90.00
_cell.angle_gamma   90.00
#
_symmetry.space_group_name_H-M   'P 1'
#
loop_
_entity.id
_entity.type
_entity.pdbx_description
1 polymer ?
#
loop_
_entity_poly.entity_id
_entity_poly.type
_entity_poly.pdbx_seq_one_letter_code
_entity_poly.pdbx_strand_id
1 'polypeptide(L)'
;PASALSPSAVMSVGACAAIIWAGGAAERTVPAAWPGPARAAVILFVISVAIAAALWPLWVAVFGRVSIVGPLANLILVPLSGPLLAGGFVLWAADAWFPLAAPLAAKLTSWGLWLFERTCVRAASLPGAAVELRPWTGVEIAAWLLLMGALACLPRKRAGGALLAASFIVLLLGRAFSPCPPVSAYFLTDG
;
A
#
# COMPACT_ATOMS: atom_id res chain seq x y z
N PRO A 1 22.77 -13.83 -4.99
CA PRO A 1 22.08 -13.13 -6.10
C PRO A 1 20.63 -12.78 -5.72
N ALA A 2 20.35 -11.48 -5.54
CA ALA A 2 18.98 -11.02 -5.38
C ALA A 2 18.23 -11.29 -6.69
N SER A 3 17.37 -12.30 -6.71
CA SER A 3 16.54 -12.59 -7.87
C SER A 3 15.69 -11.35 -8.17
N ALA A 4 15.64 -10.91 -9.44
CA ALA A 4 14.78 -9.80 -9.89
C ALA A 4 13.27 -10.01 -9.56
N LEU A 5 12.90 -11.20 -9.09
CA LEU A 5 11.58 -11.62 -8.64
C LEU A 5 11.44 -11.69 -7.11
N SER A 6 12.30 -11.00 -6.34
CA SER A 6 12.11 -10.96 -4.88
C SER A 6 10.75 -10.32 -4.56
N PRO A 7 10.03 -10.79 -3.52
CA PRO A 7 8.74 -10.21 -3.13
C PRO A 7 8.82 -8.70 -2.93
N SER A 8 9.91 -8.22 -2.34
CA SER A 8 10.19 -6.78 -2.17
C SER A 8 10.23 -6.01 -3.50
N ALA A 9 10.93 -6.53 -4.51
CA ALA A 9 11.02 -5.89 -5.82
C ALA A 9 9.65 -5.84 -6.50
N VAL A 10 8.89 -6.94 -6.44
CA VAL A 10 7.52 -7.02 -6.99
C VAL A 10 6.59 -6.03 -6.28
N MET A 11 6.65 -5.92 -4.95
CA MET A 11 5.86 -4.96 -4.18
C MET A 11 6.20 -3.52 -4.56
N SER A 12 7.49 -3.18 -4.68
CA SER A 12 7.91 -1.83 -5.07
C SER A 12 7.41 -1.48 -6.47
N VAL A 13 7.59 -2.36 -7.45
CA VAL A 13 7.10 -2.14 -8.83
C VAL A 13 5.58 -1.99 -8.86
N GLY A 14 4.85 -2.87 -8.17
CA GLY A 14 3.40 -2.81 -8.07
C GLY A 14 2.89 -1.52 -7.43
N ALA A 15 3.52 -1.09 -6.32
CA ALA A 15 3.20 0.17 -5.66
C ALA A 15 3.47 1.37 -6.57
N CYS A 16 4.62 1.42 -7.24
CA CYS A 16 4.96 2.49 -8.18
C CYS A 16 3.95 2.58 -9.33
N ALA A 17 3.58 1.45 -9.94
CA ALA A 17 2.59 1.42 -11.00
C ALA A 17 1.22 1.92 -10.51
N ALA A 18 0.80 1.52 -9.30
CA ALA A 18 -0.43 1.99 -8.68
C ALA A 18 -0.40 3.51 -8.41
N ILE A 19 0.73 4.05 -7.92
CA ILE A 19 0.91 5.50 -7.69
C ILE A 19 0.78 6.28 -9.00
N ILE A 20 1.51 5.88 -10.05
CA ILE A 20 1.50 6.59 -11.33
C ILE A 20 0.09 6.61 -11.93
N TRP A 21 -0.57 5.45 -11.91
CA TRP A 21 -1.92 5.33 -12.46
C TRP A 21 -2.95 6.10 -11.63
N ALA A 22 -3.00 5.87 -10.31
CA ALA A 22 -4.00 6.47 -9.43
C ALA A 22 -3.77 7.96 -9.22
N GLY A 23 -2.52 8.42 -9.14
CA GLY A 23 -2.18 9.84 -9.05
C GLY A 23 -2.64 10.61 -10.28
N GLY A 24 -2.29 10.11 -11.48
CA GLY A 24 -2.74 10.73 -12.72
C GLY A 24 -4.26 10.70 -12.92
N ALA A 25 -4.93 9.66 -12.43
CA ALA A 25 -6.39 9.61 -12.43
C ALA A 25 -7.00 10.60 -11.43
N ALA A 26 -6.52 10.61 -10.18
CA ALA A 26 -7.01 11.48 -9.11
C ALA A 26 -6.82 12.96 -9.44
N GLU A 27 -5.69 13.35 -10.03
CA GLU A 27 -5.45 14.74 -10.43
C GLU A 27 -6.45 15.26 -11.47
N ARG A 28 -6.93 14.38 -12.35
CA ARG A 28 -7.91 14.72 -13.40
C ARG A 28 -9.35 14.71 -12.88
N THR A 29 -9.65 13.90 -11.87
CA THR A 29 -11.02 13.73 -11.36
C THR A 29 -11.34 14.65 -10.18
N VAL A 30 -10.37 14.96 -9.32
CA VAL A 30 -10.58 15.84 -8.17
C VAL A 30 -10.67 17.30 -8.65
N PRO A 31 -11.76 18.03 -8.34
CA PRO A 31 -11.95 19.39 -8.85
C PRO A 31 -10.84 20.35 -8.43
N ALA A 32 -10.34 21.13 -9.38
CA ALA A 32 -9.30 22.14 -9.12
C ALA A 32 -9.76 23.26 -8.17
N ALA A 33 -11.07 23.48 -8.06
CA ALA A 33 -11.67 24.49 -7.17
C ALA A 33 -11.61 24.11 -5.68
N TRP A 34 -11.19 22.89 -5.34
CA TRP A 34 -11.10 22.46 -3.95
C TRP A 34 -9.92 23.13 -3.24
N PRO A 35 -10.03 23.41 -1.92
CA PRO A 35 -8.90 23.89 -1.13
C PRO A 35 -7.70 22.95 -1.24
N GLY A 36 -6.49 23.52 -1.35
CA GLY A 36 -5.24 22.76 -1.54
C GLY A 36 -5.08 21.56 -0.59
N PRO A 37 -5.28 21.73 0.74
CA PRO A 37 -5.18 20.62 1.69
C PRO A 37 -6.21 19.51 1.48
N ALA A 38 -7.47 19.87 1.18
CA ALA A 38 -8.53 18.90 0.94
C ALA A 38 -8.28 18.10 -0.36
N ARG A 39 -7.85 18.79 -1.42
CA ARG A 39 -7.44 18.17 -2.67
C ARG A 39 -6.28 17.20 -2.47
N ALA A 40 -5.24 17.62 -1.77
CA ALA A 40 -4.08 16.77 -1.45
C ALA A 40 -4.49 15.53 -0.64
N ALA A 41 -5.35 15.69 0.37
CA ALA A 41 -5.85 14.58 1.18
C ALA A 41 -6.62 13.55 0.34
N VAL A 42 -7.51 13.98 -0.56
CA VAL A 42 -8.24 13.04 -1.45
C VAL A 42 -7.32 12.34 -2.42
N ILE A 43 -6.38 13.06 -3.06
CA ILE A 43 -5.41 12.45 -3.97
C ILE A 43 -4.57 11.39 -3.22
N LEU A 44 -4.08 11.73 -2.03
CA LEU A 44 -3.31 10.81 -1.20
C LEU A 44 -4.14 9.59 -0.75
N PHE A 45 -5.42 9.79 -0.43
CA PHE A 45 -6.35 8.71 -0.10
C PHE A 45 -6.50 7.76 -1.29
N VAL A 46 -6.79 8.28 -2.48
CA VAL A 46 -6.99 7.49 -3.70
C VAL A 46 -5.72 6.68 -4.04
N ILE A 47 -4.55 7.32 -3.96
CA ILE A 47 -3.26 6.63 -4.15
C ILE A 47 -3.08 5.53 -3.11
N SER A 48 -3.34 5.81 -1.83
CA SER A 48 -3.18 4.83 -0.75
C SER A 48 -4.11 3.62 -0.91
N VAL A 49 -5.36 3.85 -1.33
CA VAL A 49 -6.31 2.78 -1.64
C VAL A 49 -5.84 1.98 -2.86
N ALA A 50 -5.34 2.63 -3.91
CA ALA A 50 -4.84 1.93 -5.09
C ALA A 50 -3.61 1.06 -4.79
N ILE A 51 -2.66 1.56 -4.00
CA ILE A 51 -1.52 0.77 -3.52
C ILE A 51 -2.03 -0.41 -2.68
N ALA A 52 -2.95 -0.17 -1.75
CA ALA A 52 -3.50 -1.22 -0.91
C ALA A 52 -4.20 -2.31 -1.73
N ALA A 53 -4.98 -1.94 -2.73
CA ALA A 53 -5.63 -2.87 -3.65
C ALA A 53 -4.61 -3.64 -4.50
N ALA A 54 -3.59 -2.97 -5.03
CA ALA A 54 -2.56 -3.59 -5.86
C ALA A 54 -1.70 -4.60 -5.07
N LEU A 55 -1.37 -4.27 -3.82
CA LEU A 55 -0.54 -5.10 -2.95
C LEU A 55 -1.32 -6.10 -2.09
N TRP A 56 -2.66 -6.01 -2.09
CA TRP A 56 -3.54 -6.86 -1.30
C TRP A 56 -3.19 -8.35 -1.37
N PRO A 57 -3.01 -8.95 -2.55
CA PRO A 57 -2.75 -10.39 -2.64
C PRO A 57 -1.41 -10.77 -2.03
N LEU A 58 -0.40 -9.90 -2.17
CA LEU A 58 0.92 -10.12 -1.57
C LEU A 58 0.88 -9.99 -0.06
N TRP A 59 0.15 -8.99 0.48
CA TRP A 59 -0.01 -8.87 1.93
C TRP A 59 -0.73 -10.06 2.54
N VAL A 60 -1.78 -10.57 1.89
CA VAL A 60 -2.45 -11.79 2.32
C VAL A 60 -1.52 -12.99 2.29
N ALA A 61 -0.71 -13.13 1.23
CA ALA A 61 0.24 -14.25 1.10
C ALA A 61 1.35 -14.22 2.15
N VAL A 62 1.84 -13.03 2.54
CA VAL A 62 2.97 -12.88 3.47
C VAL A 62 2.51 -12.80 4.93
N PHE A 63 1.43 -12.09 5.21
CA PHE A 63 1.00 -11.78 6.59
C PHE A 63 -0.29 -12.49 7.01
N GLY A 64 -1.02 -13.12 6.09
CA GLY A 64 -2.35 -13.70 6.35
C GLY A 64 -3.42 -12.67 6.78
N ARG A 65 -3.08 -11.39 6.70
CA ARG A 65 -3.86 -10.28 7.27
C ARG A 65 -3.70 -9.03 6.41
N VAL A 66 -4.74 -8.20 6.40
CA VAL A 66 -4.74 -6.91 5.70
C VAL A 66 -5.37 -5.82 6.55
N SER A 67 -4.98 -4.58 6.28
CA SER A 67 -5.50 -3.42 6.98
C SER A 67 -6.42 -2.61 6.09
N ILE A 68 -7.70 -2.54 6.46
CA ILE A 68 -8.68 -1.65 5.80
C ILE A 68 -8.49 -0.20 6.26
N VAL A 69 -7.98 -0.04 7.50
CA VAL A 69 -7.68 1.27 8.11
C VAL A 69 -6.39 1.86 7.55
N GLY A 70 -5.50 1.04 6.98
CA GLY A 70 -4.20 1.46 6.45
C GLY A 70 -4.26 2.69 5.52
N PRO A 71 -5.11 2.71 4.47
CA PRO A 71 -5.25 3.87 3.61
C PRO A 71 -5.66 5.16 4.33
N LEU A 72 -6.45 5.08 5.41
CA LEU A 72 -6.83 6.23 6.22
C LEU A 72 -5.67 6.68 7.11
N ALA A 73 -4.95 5.75 7.73
CA ALA A 73 -3.77 6.06 8.54
C ALA A 73 -2.69 6.76 7.70
N ASN A 74 -2.54 6.35 6.43
CA ASN A 74 -1.59 6.95 5.49
C ASN A 74 -1.84 8.43 5.18
N LEU A 75 -3.05 8.96 5.42
CA LEU A 75 -3.30 10.41 5.31
C LEU A 75 -2.48 11.25 6.27
N ILE A 76 -2.07 10.66 7.39
CA ILE A 76 -1.23 11.29 8.41
C ILE A 76 0.20 10.78 8.29
N LEU A 77 0.38 9.46 8.16
CA LEU A 77 1.70 8.84 8.19
C LEU A 77 2.57 9.23 6.98
N VAL A 78 2.00 9.31 5.77
CA VAL A 78 2.77 9.63 4.55
C VAL A 78 3.32 11.06 4.60
N PRO A 79 2.51 12.11 4.89
CA PRO A 79 3.04 13.47 5.03
C PRO A 79 4.06 13.63 6.16
N LEU A 80 4.00 12.81 7.21
CA LEU A 80 4.96 12.83 8.31
C LEU A 80 6.30 12.14 7.96
N SER A 81 6.29 11.16 7.05
CA SER A 81 7.49 10.38 6.72
C SER A 81 8.64 11.23 6.17
N GLY A 82 8.36 12.17 5.26
CA GLY A 82 9.36 13.09 4.69
C GLY A 82 10.03 13.99 5.74
N PRO A 83 9.27 14.75 6.54
CA PRO A 83 9.79 15.52 7.66
C PRO A 83 10.58 14.70 8.67
N LEU A 84 10.18 13.46 8.95
CA LEU A 84 10.92 12.57 9.85
C LEU A 84 12.27 12.15 9.29
N LEU A 85 12.32 11.77 8.00
CA LEU A 85 13.58 11.46 7.32
C LEU A 85 14.51 12.68 7.28
N ALA A 86 13.97 13.84 6.94
CA ALA A 86 14.71 15.10 6.97
C ALA A 86 15.20 15.44 8.38
N GLY A 87 14.35 15.26 9.40
CA GLY A 87 14.71 15.45 10.81
C GLY A 87 15.84 14.53 11.26
N GLY A 88 15.78 13.25 10.90
CA GLY A 88 16.86 12.28 11.16
C GLY A 88 18.17 12.67 10.48
N PHE A 89 18.11 13.14 9.24
CA PHE A 89 19.29 13.66 8.53
C PHE A 89 19.86 14.93 9.18
N VAL A 90 19.01 15.88 9.56
CA VAL A 90 19.41 17.12 10.24
C VAL A 90 20.03 16.80 11.60
N LEU A 91 19.47 15.85 12.35
CA LEU A 91 20.02 15.40 13.62
C LEU A 91 21.42 14.79 13.43
N TRP A 92 21.57 13.88 12.46
CA TRP A 92 22.88 13.29 12.13
C TRP A 92 23.92 14.37 11.74
N ALA A 93 23.52 15.32 10.90
CA ALA A 93 24.37 16.42 10.47
C ALA A 93 24.75 17.35 11.65
N ALA A 94 23.79 17.69 12.51
CA ALA A 94 24.02 18.53 13.67
C ALA A 94 24.94 17.86 14.68
N ASP A 95 24.78 16.55 14.92
CA ASP A 95 25.66 15.79 15.81
C ASP A 95 27.11 15.80 15.30
N ALA A 96 27.31 15.68 13.99
CA ALA A 96 28.63 15.69 13.37
C ALA A 96 29.30 17.08 13.31
N TRP A 97 28.56 18.13 12.96
CA TRP A 97 29.13 19.45 12.64
C TRP A 97 28.79 20.56 13.63
N PHE A 98 27.64 20.48 14.32
CA PHE A 98 27.12 21.54 15.17
C PHE A 98 26.50 20.95 16.45
N PRO A 99 27.30 20.39 17.37
CA PRO A 99 26.81 19.61 18.51
C PRO A 99 25.88 20.43 19.44
N LEU A 100 26.00 21.76 19.45
CA LEU A 100 25.09 22.64 20.20
C LEU A 100 23.66 22.69 19.62
N ALA A 101 23.47 22.41 18.32
CA ALA A 101 22.16 22.37 17.66
C ALA A 101 21.50 20.98 17.72
N ALA A 102 22.28 19.92 17.99
CA ALA A 102 21.80 18.54 18.02
C ALA A 102 20.64 18.31 19.01
N PRO A 103 20.61 18.89 20.24
CA PRO A 103 19.49 18.70 21.16
C PRO A 103 18.16 19.25 20.62
N LEU A 104 18.21 20.38 19.90
CA LEU A 104 17.01 20.96 19.29
C LEU A 104 16.49 20.09 18.15
N ALA A 105 17.38 19.64 17.26
CA ALA A 105 17.04 18.71 16.19
C ALA A 105 16.48 17.39 16.73
N ALA A 106 17.07 16.87 17.81
CA ALA A 106 16.60 15.66 18.50
C ALA A 106 15.19 15.85 19.07
N LYS A 107 14.91 16.98 19.72
CA LYS A 107 13.59 17.28 20.30
C LYS A 107 12.50 17.41 19.23
N LEU A 108 12.81 18.06 18.10
CA LEU A 108 11.85 18.17 16.99
C LEU A 108 11.58 16.82 16.35
N THR A 109 12.64 16.03 16.10
CA THR A 109 12.54 14.70 15.51
C THR A 109 11.79 13.74 16.45
N SER A 110 12.04 13.80 17.76
CA SER A 110 11.35 12.95 18.73
C SER A 110 9.86 13.28 18.86
N TRP A 111 9.48 14.56 18.75
CA TRP A 111 8.07 14.95 18.72
C TRP A 111 7.36 14.41 17.48
N GLY A 112 7.99 14.51 16.30
CA GLY A 112 7.46 13.90 15.08
C GLY A 112 7.33 12.38 15.21
N LEU A 113 8.34 11.71 15.78
CA LEU A 113 8.35 10.26 15.97
C LEU A 113 7.24 9.82 16.92
N TRP A 114 7.05 10.56 18.01
CA TRP A 114 5.95 10.35 18.95
C TRP A 114 4.58 10.46 18.25
N LEU A 115 4.39 11.47 17.40
CA LEU A 115 3.14 11.64 16.66
C LEU A 115 2.91 10.50 15.65
N PHE A 116 3.95 10.08 14.96
CA PHE A 116 3.91 8.95 14.03
C PHE A 116 3.56 7.65 14.75
N GLU A 117 4.27 7.33 15.84
CA GLU A 117 4.01 6.16 16.68
C GLU A 117 2.58 6.17 17.22
N ARG A 118 2.13 7.30 17.78
CA ARG A 118 0.78 7.42 18.32
C ARG A 118 -0.29 7.21 17.27
N THR A 119 -0.04 7.65 16.04
CA THR A 119 -0.92 7.44 14.89
C THR A 119 -0.97 5.95 14.50
N CYS A 120 0.19 5.30 14.40
CA CYS A 120 0.28 3.86 14.15
C CYS A 120 -0.45 3.03 15.22
N VAL A 121 -0.21 3.30 16.50
CA VAL A 121 -0.85 2.57 17.62
C VAL A 121 -2.38 2.77 17.60
N ARG A 122 -2.84 4.01 17.38
CA ARG A 122 -4.28 4.29 17.28
C ARG A 122 -4.88 3.60 16.07
N ALA A 123 -4.26 3.69 14.90
CA ALA A 123 -4.74 3.01 13.69
C ALA A 123 -4.80 1.49 13.88
N ALA A 124 -3.79 0.90 14.52
CA ALA A 124 -3.74 -0.54 14.82
C ALA A 124 -4.83 -0.99 15.80
N SER A 125 -5.31 -0.09 16.67
CA SER A 125 -6.40 -0.39 17.61
C SER A 125 -7.81 -0.31 17.01
N LEU A 126 -7.96 0.20 15.78
CA LEU A 126 -9.27 0.37 15.15
C LEU A 126 -9.81 -0.97 14.60
N PRO A 127 -11.15 -1.17 14.60
CA PRO A 127 -11.74 -2.34 13.97
C PRO A 127 -11.40 -2.37 12.48
N GLY A 128 -10.94 -3.52 11.98
CA GLY A 128 -10.49 -3.67 10.60
C GLY A 128 -9.03 -3.27 10.34
N ALA A 129 -8.25 -2.95 11.39
CA ALA A 129 -6.81 -2.74 11.27
C ALA A 129 -6.05 -4.01 10.89
N ALA A 130 -6.55 -5.17 11.33
CA ALA A 130 -6.04 -6.49 11.01
C ALA A 130 -7.22 -7.44 10.70
N VAL A 131 -7.62 -7.48 9.43
CA VAL A 131 -8.63 -8.43 8.95
C VAL A 131 -7.91 -9.70 8.52
N GLU A 132 -8.22 -10.80 9.19
CA GLU A 132 -7.70 -12.11 8.81
C GLU A 132 -8.31 -12.55 7.49
N LEU A 133 -7.46 -12.95 6.56
CA LEU A 133 -7.86 -13.45 5.26
C LEU A 133 -7.17 -14.77 5.02
N ARG A 134 -7.88 -15.70 4.39
CA ARG A 134 -7.24 -16.92 3.89
C ARG A 134 -6.21 -16.56 2.81
N PRO A 135 -5.12 -17.31 2.69
CA PRO A 135 -4.22 -17.22 1.55
C PRO A 135 -5.00 -17.34 0.24
N TRP A 136 -4.64 -16.50 -0.73
CA TRP A 136 -5.22 -16.55 -2.07
C TRP A 136 -4.48 -17.60 -2.90
N THR A 137 -5.21 -18.33 -3.73
CA THR A 137 -4.57 -19.22 -4.70
C THR A 137 -3.93 -18.40 -5.83
N GLY A 138 -2.96 -18.98 -6.54
CA GLY A 138 -2.35 -18.30 -7.70
C GLY A 138 -3.37 -17.85 -8.75
N VAL A 139 -4.46 -18.61 -8.91
CA VAL A 139 -5.60 -18.26 -9.76
C VAL A 139 -6.29 -16.98 -9.29
N GLU A 140 -6.55 -16.87 -7.98
CA GLU A 140 -7.22 -15.70 -7.40
C GLU A 140 -6.35 -14.45 -7.49
N ILE A 141 -5.04 -14.60 -7.30
CA ILE A 141 -4.06 -13.53 -7.51
C ILE A 141 -4.08 -13.09 -8.99
N ALA A 142 -4.01 -14.03 -9.94
CA ALA A 142 -4.03 -13.71 -11.37
C ALA A 142 -5.33 -13.02 -11.80
N ALA A 143 -6.49 -13.52 -11.35
CA ALA A 143 -7.78 -12.91 -11.61
C ALA A 143 -7.83 -11.48 -11.04
N TRP A 144 -7.36 -11.27 -9.82
CA TRP A 144 -7.30 -9.94 -9.22
C TRP A 144 -6.41 -8.96 -10.00
N LEU A 145 -5.23 -9.39 -10.44
CA LEU A 145 -4.35 -8.54 -11.25
C LEU A 145 -4.99 -8.19 -12.61
N LEU A 146 -5.70 -9.13 -13.23
CA LEU A 146 -6.47 -8.86 -14.45
C LEU A 146 -7.62 -7.88 -14.20
N LEU A 147 -8.32 -8.00 -13.07
CA LEU A 147 -9.35 -7.05 -12.66
C LEU A 147 -8.78 -5.65 -12.46
N MET A 148 -7.65 -5.52 -11.75
CA MET A 148 -6.96 -4.23 -11.58
C MET A 148 -6.49 -3.66 -12.92
N GLY A 149 -5.99 -4.49 -13.83
CA GLY A 149 -5.66 -4.10 -15.20
C GLY A 149 -6.89 -3.64 -16.00
N ALA A 150 -8.03 -4.31 -15.83
CA ALA A 150 -9.29 -3.94 -16.46
C ALA A 150 -9.77 -2.56 -15.98
N LEU A 151 -9.71 -2.31 -14.67
CA LEU A 151 -10.01 -1.01 -14.08
C LEU A 151 -9.05 0.06 -14.60
N ALA A 152 -7.76 -0.25 -14.71
CA ALA A 152 -6.79 0.69 -15.27
C ALA A 152 -7.05 1.02 -16.75
N CYS A 153 -7.61 0.07 -17.49
CA CYS A 153 -7.96 0.18 -18.91
C CYS A 153 -9.42 0.58 -19.16
N LEU A 154 -10.20 0.98 -18.15
CA LEU A 154 -11.58 1.47 -18.29
C LEU A 154 -11.78 2.51 -19.42
N PRO A 155 -10.87 3.50 -19.63
CA PRO A 155 -11.00 4.44 -20.74
C PRO A 155 -11.01 3.77 -22.12
N ARG A 156 -10.38 2.60 -22.25
CA ARG A 156 -10.33 1.78 -23.46
C ARG A 156 -11.31 0.61 -23.33
N LYS A 157 -12.60 0.89 -23.50
CA LYS A 157 -13.73 -0.04 -23.28
C LYS A 157 -13.48 -1.48 -23.77
N ARG A 158 -12.89 -1.67 -24.96
CA ARG A 158 -12.58 -3.00 -25.51
C ARG A 158 -11.51 -3.75 -24.71
N ALA A 159 -10.39 -3.10 -24.41
CA ALA A 159 -9.30 -3.71 -23.64
C ALA A 159 -9.70 -3.94 -22.19
N GLY A 160 -10.36 -2.96 -21.55
CA GLY A 160 -10.91 -3.12 -20.20
C GLY A 160 -11.93 -4.25 -20.11
N GLY A 161 -12.86 -4.34 -21.08
CA GLY A 161 -13.84 -5.43 -21.15
C GLY A 161 -13.18 -6.81 -21.35
N ALA A 162 -12.17 -6.90 -22.21
CA ALA A 162 -11.43 -8.15 -22.43
C ALA A 162 -10.69 -8.61 -21.17
N LEU A 163 -10.01 -7.70 -20.46
CA LEU A 163 -9.33 -8.02 -19.20
C LEU A 163 -10.32 -8.40 -18.09
N LEU A 164 -11.47 -7.73 -18.03
CA LEU A 164 -12.53 -8.05 -17.08
C LEU A 164 -13.09 -9.46 -17.35
N ALA A 165 -13.40 -9.76 -18.61
CA ALA A 165 -13.85 -11.10 -19.01
C ALA A 165 -12.78 -12.16 -18.69
N ALA A 166 -11.50 -11.89 -18.99
CA ALA A 166 -10.40 -12.78 -18.66
C ALA A 166 -10.29 -13.02 -17.14
N SER A 167 -10.43 -11.97 -16.32
CA SER A 167 -10.47 -12.09 -14.85
C SER A 167 -11.57 -13.06 -14.39
N PHE A 168 -12.80 -12.88 -14.90
CA PHE A 168 -13.92 -13.76 -14.57
C PHE A 168 -13.67 -15.21 -15.02
N ILE A 169 -13.18 -15.40 -16.24
CA ILE A 169 -12.87 -16.74 -16.79
C ILE A 169 -11.81 -17.43 -15.93
N VAL A 170 -10.71 -16.75 -15.62
CA VAL A 170 -9.63 -17.30 -14.78
C VAL A 170 -10.17 -17.68 -13.41
N LEU A 171 -10.98 -16.82 -12.78
CA LEU A 171 -11.54 -17.10 -11.46
C LEU A 171 -12.52 -18.29 -11.48
N LEU A 172 -13.41 -18.36 -12.48
CA LEU A 172 -14.42 -19.41 -12.60
C LEU A 172 -13.79 -20.76 -12.94
N LEU A 173 -12.90 -20.79 -13.93
CA LEU A 173 -12.26 -22.02 -14.37
C LEU A 173 -11.19 -22.48 -13.38
N GLY A 174 -10.34 -21.57 -12.89
CA GLY A 174 -9.22 -21.95 -12.05
C GLY A 174 -9.62 -22.39 -10.63
N ARG A 175 -10.77 -21.92 -10.11
CA ARG A 175 -11.32 -22.45 -8.84
C ARG A 175 -11.68 -23.94 -8.90
N ALA A 176 -12.03 -24.46 -10.08
CA ALA A 176 -12.31 -25.87 -10.25
C ALA A 176 -11.05 -26.75 -10.14
N PHE A 177 -9.85 -26.18 -10.37
CA PHE A 177 -8.59 -26.93 -10.47
C PHE A 177 -7.58 -26.62 -9.36
N SER A 178 -7.80 -25.59 -8.54
CA SER A 178 -6.92 -25.21 -7.44
C SER A 178 -7.72 -25.17 -6.13
N PRO A 179 -7.88 -26.31 -5.44
CA PRO A 179 -8.50 -26.31 -4.12
C PRO A 179 -7.69 -25.42 -3.17
N CYS A 180 -8.40 -24.70 -2.32
CA CYS A 180 -7.77 -23.80 -1.36
C CYS A 180 -6.81 -24.61 -0.47
N PRO A 181 -5.52 -24.26 -0.37
CA PRO A 181 -4.62 -24.98 0.52
C PRO A 181 -5.16 -24.86 1.96
N PRO A 182 -5.12 -25.95 2.75
CA PRO A 182 -5.60 -25.90 4.11
C PRO A 182 -4.76 -24.90 4.92
N VAL A 183 -5.43 -24.11 5.76
CA VAL A 183 -4.80 -23.07 6.59
C VAL A 183 -3.65 -23.64 7.44
N SER A 184 -3.73 -24.92 7.83
CA SER A 184 -2.70 -25.63 8.58
C SER A 184 -1.37 -25.84 7.84
N ALA A 185 -1.35 -25.83 6.50
CA ALA A 185 -0.12 -26.04 5.73
C ALA A 185 0.85 -24.86 5.82
N TYR A 186 0.37 -23.66 6.15
CA TYR A 186 1.19 -22.44 6.20
C TYR A 186 1.80 -22.17 7.58
N PHE A 187 1.12 -22.56 8.67
CA PHE A 187 1.69 -22.45 10.02
C PHE A 187 2.88 -23.39 10.26
N LEU A 188 3.07 -24.40 9.40
CA LEU A 188 4.16 -25.38 9.48
C LEU A 188 5.39 -24.99 8.65
N THR A 189 5.29 -24.00 7.76
CA THR A 189 6.43 -23.52 6.95
C THR A 189 7.16 -22.31 7.54
N ASP A 190 6.57 -21.65 8.56
CA ASP A 190 7.15 -20.48 9.23
C ASP A 190 7.50 -20.73 10.72
N GLY A 191 7.65 -22.01 11.11
CA GLY A 191 8.13 -22.45 12.43
C GLY A 191 9.61 -22.79 12.44
#